data_AF-A0A660N9J1-F1
#
_entry.id   AF-A0A660N9J1-F1
#
_cell.length_a   1.000
_cell.length_b   1.000
_cell.length_c   1.000
_cell.angle_alpha   90.00
_cell.angle_beta   90.00
_cell.angle_gamma   90.00
#
_symmetry.space_group_name_H-M   'P 1'
#
loop_
_entity.id
_entity.type
_entity.pdbx_description
1 polymer ?
#
loop_
_entity_poly.entity_id
_entity_poly.type
_entity_poly.pdbx_seq_one_letter_code
_entity_poly.pdbx_strand_id
1 'polypeptide(L)'
;MNRSFHSYEEENIHYWSNRASGYSDVNKEELTSNQKSVWSTLLDERIQKHFQNRDRADIHVLDIGTGPGFFAIILRELGYHVTGIDYTKSMLLEAKKNAKHLSNDIHFLQMNAEELTFPSKSFDVIVSRNLTWNLPHPQKAYTHWVRVLKDGGLLL
;
A
#
# COMPACT_ATOMS: atom_id res chain seq x y z
N MET A 1 -12.81 -24.85 18.43
CA MET A 1 -11.81 -25.77 17.84
C MET A 1 -10.51 -25.02 17.67
N ASN A 2 -9.46 -25.43 18.37
CA ASN A 2 -8.14 -24.82 18.29
C ASN A 2 -7.52 -25.19 16.94
N ARG A 3 -7.43 -24.25 16.00
CA ARG A 3 -6.75 -24.50 14.72
C ARG A 3 -5.25 -24.28 14.92
N SER A 4 -4.46 -25.32 14.68
CA SER A 4 -3.00 -25.23 14.61
C SER A 4 -2.62 -24.80 13.19
N PHE A 5 -1.97 -23.64 13.06
CA PHE A 5 -1.36 -23.19 11.81
C PHE A 5 0.06 -23.75 11.70
N HIS A 6 0.54 -24.04 10.49
CA HIS A 6 1.88 -24.62 10.28
C HIS A 6 2.96 -23.54 10.16
N SER A 7 2.58 -22.28 9.96
CA SER A 7 3.48 -21.13 9.99
C SER A 7 2.77 -19.83 10.43
N TYR A 8 3.56 -18.85 10.86
CA TYR A 8 3.07 -17.49 11.15
C TYR A 8 2.42 -16.85 9.91
N GLU A 9 2.94 -17.15 8.72
CA GLU A 9 2.42 -16.68 7.45
C GLU A 9 0.98 -17.18 7.19
N GLU A 10 0.73 -18.47 7.42
CA GLU A 10 -0.60 -19.06 7.29
C GLU A 10 -1.60 -18.48 8.30
N GLU A 11 -1.15 -18.27 9.54
CA GLU A 11 -1.95 -17.64 10.59
C GLU A 11 -2.32 -16.19 10.21
N ASN A 12 -1.35 -15.41 9.72
CA ASN A 12 -1.53 -14.00 9.36
C ASN A 12 -2.44 -13.87 8.13
N ILE A 13 -2.28 -14.74 7.11
CA ILE A 13 -3.19 -14.80 5.95
C ILE A 13 -4.61 -15.13 6.40
N HIS A 14 -4.79 -16.13 7.26
CA HIS A 14 -6.11 -16.50 7.75
C HIS A 14 -6.75 -15.37 8.55
N TYR A 15 -5.97 -14.73 9.42
CA TYR A 15 -6.41 -13.60 10.26
C TYR A 15 -6.92 -12.43 9.42
N TRP A 16 -6.15 -11.99 8.42
CA TRP A 16 -6.53 -10.86 7.57
C TRP A 16 -7.61 -11.21 6.55
N SER A 17 -7.65 -12.46 6.09
CA SER A 17 -8.74 -12.93 5.21
C SER A 17 -10.10 -12.82 5.89
N ASN A 18 -10.19 -13.18 7.17
CA ASN A 18 -11.44 -13.10 7.93
C ASN A 18 -11.83 -11.66 8.30
N ARG A 19 -10.87 -10.72 8.31
CA ARG A 19 -11.10 -9.31 8.66
C ARG A 19 -11.25 -8.37 7.46
N ALA A 20 -10.98 -8.84 6.25
CA ALA A 20 -10.95 -8.02 5.05
C ALA A 20 -12.24 -7.19 4.88
N SER A 21 -13.42 -7.80 5.09
CA SER A 21 -14.69 -7.07 4.98
C SER A 21 -14.80 -5.94 6.01
N GLY A 22 -14.55 -6.22 7.29
CA GLY A 22 -14.67 -5.20 8.34
C GLY A 22 -13.64 -4.07 8.19
N TYR A 23 -12.42 -4.38 7.77
CA TYR A 23 -11.40 -3.37 7.50
C TYR A 23 -11.73 -2.56 6.22
N SER A 24 -12.36 -3.19 5.22
CA SER A 24 -12.88 -2.51 4.02
C SER A 24 -14.00 -1.53 4.36
N ASP A 25 -14.87 -1.84 5.33
CA ASP A 25 -15.93 -0.91 5.74
C ASP A 25 -15.35 0.33 6.43
N VAL A 26 -14.39 0.15 7.35
CA VAL A 26 -13.61 1.27 7.91
C VAL A 26 -12.93 2.07 6.80
N ASN A 27 -12.33 1.40 5.82
CA ASN A 27 -11.68 2.06 4.69
C ASN A 27 -12.66 2.93 3.87
N LYS A 28 -13.87 2.43 3.59
CA LYS A 28 -14.92 3.19 2.89
C LYS A 28 -15.37 4.41 3.70
N GLU A 29 -15.53 4.25 5.02
CA GLU A 29 -15.82 5.37 5.92
C GLU A 29 -14.69 6.41 5.87
N GLU A 30 -13.43 5.98 5.95
CA GLU A 30 -12.28 6.88 5.83
C GLU A 30 -12.27 7.63 4.49
N LEU A 31 -12.52 6.93 3.38
CA LEU A 31 -12.57 7.49 2.01
C LEU A 31 -13.72 8.49 1.81
N THR A 32 -14.77 8.44 2.63
CA THR A 32 -15.90 9.37 2.57
C THR A 32 -15.85 10.45 3.66
N SER A 33 -14.89 10.36 4.57
CA SER A 33 -14.69 11.30 5.67
C SER A 33 -13.67 12.40 5.33
N ASN A 34 -13.52 13.36 6.26
CA ASN A 34 -12.46 14.37 6.18
C ASN A 34 -11.04 13.76 6.18
N GLN A 35 -10.86 12.52 6.66
CA GLN A 35 -9.56 11.86 6.65
C GLN A 35 -8.99 11.74 5.23
N LYS A 36 -9.84 11.48 4.23
CA LYS A 36 -9.41 11.47 2.83
C LYS A 36 -8.71 12.77 2.45
N SER A 37 -9.35 13.92 2.70
CA SER A 37 -8.81 15.24 2.37
C SER A 37 -7.50 15.53 3.10
N VAL A 38 -7.44 15.20 4.40
CA VAL A 38 -6.25 15.41 5.22
C VAL A 38 -5.08 14.56 4.71
N TRP A 39 -5.28 13.27 4.45
CA TRP A 39 -4.23 12.38 3.96
C TRP A 39 -3.82 12.71 2.52
N SER A 40 -4.77 13.02 1.63
CA SER A 40 -4.48 13.47 0.27
C SER A 40 -3.57 14.69 0.30
N THR A 41 -3.95 15.73 1.05
CA THR A 41 -3.16 16.96 1.16
C THR A 41 -1.77 16.68 1.73
N LEU A 42 -1.68 15.95 2.86
CA LEU A 42 -0.40 15.69 3.52
C LEU A 42 0.57 14.90 2.64
N LEU A 43 0.11 13.82 2.00
CA LEU A 43 0.96 13.00 1.14
C LEU A 43 1.38 13.78 -0.10
N ASP A 44 0.44 14.48 -0.73
CA ASP A 44 0.71 15.24 -1.94
C ASP A 44 1.72 16.37 -1.69
N GLU A 45 1.53 17.16 -0.63
CA GLU A 45 2.45 18.24 -0.25
C GLU A 45 3.85 17.70 0.02
N ARG A 46 3.97 16.57 0.74
CA ARG A 46 5.27 15.95 1.01
C ARG A 46 5.96 15.47 -0.27
N ILE A 47 5.22 14.79 -1.14
CA ILE A 47 5.76 14.25 -2.40
C ILE A 47 6.16 15.39 -3.34
N GLN A 48 5.27 16.36 -3.58
CA GLN A 48 5.54 17.50 -4.48
C GLN A 48 6.65 18.41 -3.98
N LYS A 49 6.77 18.59 -2.65
CA LYS A 49 7.90 19.33 -2.06
C LYS A 49 9.23 18.63 -2.29
N HIS A 50 9.25 17.29 -2.27
CA HIS A 50 10.46 16.48 -2.47
C HIS A 50 10.85 16.39 -3.95
N PHE A 51 9.87 16.21 -4.84
CA PHE A 51 10.06 16.10 -6.29
C PHE A 51 9.66 17.40 -7.00
N GLN A 52 10.37 18.49 -6.70
CA GLN A 52 10.09 19.79 -7.30
C GLN A 52 10.14 19.74 -8.84
N ASN A 53 9.11 20.30 -9.49
CA ASN A 53 8.99 20.36 -10.95
C ASN A 53 8.82 19.01 -11.66
N ARG A 54 8.41 17.96 -10.95
CA ARG A 54 7.98 16.68 -11.55
C ARG A 54 6.45 16.59 -11.52
N ASP A 55 5.87 16.23 -12.66
CA ASP A 55 4.44 15.96 -12.72
C ASP A 55 4.09 14.71 -11.91
N ARG A 56 2.92 14.71 -11.25
CA ARG A 56 2.45 13.56 -10.44
C ARG A 56 2.42 12.27 -11.25
N ALA A 57 2.01 12.36 -12.52
CA ALA A 57 1.93 11.22 -13.43
C ALA A 57 3.28 10.53 -13.68
N ASP A 58 4.40 11.25 -13.52
CA ASP A 58 5.74 10.71 -13.70
C ASP A 58 6.33 10.13 -12.40
N ILE A 59 5.62 10.23 -11.27
CA ILE A 59 6.08 9.77 -9.97
C ILE A 59 5.45 8.40 -9.68
N HIS A 60 6.29 7.37 -9.62
CA HIS A 60 5.86 6.00 -9.34
C HIS A 60 5.83 5.75 -7.83
N VAL A 61 4.65 5.46 -7.31
CA VAL A 61 4.42 5.19 -5.89
C VAL A 61 4.13 3.71 -5.65
N LEU A 62 4.80 3.13 -4.66
CA LEU A 62 4.51 1.80 -4.13
C LEU A 62 3.82 1.94 -2.76
N ASP A 63 2.57 1.49 -2.66
CA ASP A 63 1.82 1.39 -1.41
C ASP A 63 1.95 -0.04 -0.84
N ILE A 64 2.75 -0.20 0.22
CA ILE A 64 3.08 -1.50 0.82
C ILE A 64 2.14 -1.78 1.98
N GLY A 65 1.47 -2.95 1.94
CA GLY A 65 0.37 -3.25 2.85
C GLY A 65 -0.86 -2.41 2.52
N THR A 66 -1.16 -2.27 1.23
CA THR A 66 -2.22 -1.40 0.71
C THR A 66 -3.60 -1.74 1.30
N GLY A 67 -3.79 -2.97 1.79
CA GLY A 67 -5.05 -3.40 2.38
C GLY A 67 -6.21 -3.22 1.40
N PRO A 68 -7.33 -2.63 1.83
CA PRO A 68 -8.44 -2.24 0.95
C PRO A 68 -8.19 -0.98 0.11
N GLY A 69 -6.94 -0.49 0.03
CA GLY A 69 -6.50 0.48 -0.97
C GLY A 69 -6.57 1.95 -0.58
N PHE A 70 -6.60 2.32 0.71
CA PHE A 70 -6.77 3.74 1.11
C PHE A 70 -5.79 4.68 0.41
N PHE A 71 -4.49 4.49 0.64
CA PHE A 71 -3.43 5.35 0.09
C PHE A 71 -3.31 5.17 -1.40
N ALA A 72 -3.36 3.93 -1.89
CA ALA A 72 -3.33 3.68 -3.33
C ALA A 72 -4.44 4.45 -4.10
N ILE A 73 -5.68 4.45 -3.60
CA ILE A 73 -6.80 5.14 -4.24
C ILE A 73 -6.61 6.65 -4.22
N ILE A 74 -6.33 7.25 -3.05
CA ILE A 74 -6.23 8.71 -2.95
C ILE A 74 -5.02 9.25 -3.73
N LEU A 75 -3.90 8.52 -3.76
CA LEU A 75 -2.74 8.90 -4.56
C LEU A 75 -3.04 8.77 -6.05
N ARG A 76 -3.79 7.74 -6.46
CA ARG A 76 -4.21 7.61 -7.85
C ARG A 76 -5.16 8.74 -8.27
N GLU A 77 -6.12 9.11 -7.43
CA GLU A 77 -7.03 10.25 -7.66
C GLU A 77 -6.28 11.58 -7.82
N LEU A 78 -5.17 11.76 -7.09
CA LEU A 78 -4.29 12.92 -7.24
C LEU A 78 -3.49 12.90 -8.56
N GLY A 79 -3.43 11.77 -9.26
CA GLY A 79 -2.76 11.62 -10.56
C GLY A 79 -1.42 10.89 -10.51
N TYR A 80 -1.03 10.31 -9.38
CA TYR A 80 0.19 9.50 -9.28
C TYR A 80 0.06 8.17 -10.06
N HIS A 81 1.21 7.60 -10.43
CA HIS A 81 1.28 6.24 -10.96
C HIS A 81 1.48 5.24 -9.82
N VAL A 82 0.46 4.44 -9.51
CA VAL A 82 0.38 3.70 -8.25
C VAL A 82 0.42 2.19 -8.44
N THR A 83 1.31 1.54 -7.69
CA THR A 83 1.29 0.09 -7.45
C THR A 83 0.96 -0.15 -5.97
N GLY A 84 -0.06 -0.96 -5.68
CA GLY A 84 -0.42 -1.35 -4.32
C GLY A 84 -0.15 -2.83 -4.11
N ILE A 85 0.53 -3.18 -3.01
CA ILE A 85 0.79 -4.58 -2.66
C ILE A 85 0.22 -4.94 -1.31
N ASP A 86 -0.31 -6.15 -1.21
CA ASP A 86 -0.76 -6.74 0.06
C ASP A 86 -0.44 -8.22 0.08
N TYR A 87 -0.29 -8.78 1.28
CA TYR A 87 0.01 -10.20 1.44
C TYR A 87 -1.18 -11.09 1.06
N THR A 88 -2.42 -10.58 1.18
CA THR A 88 -3.64 -11.37 1.02
C THR A 88 -4.44 -10.99 -0.23
N LYS A 89 -4.92 -12.00 -0.97
CA LYS A 89 -5.82 -11.78 -2.12
C LYS A 89 -7.12 -11.10 -1.72
N SER A 90 -7.66 -11.40 -0.54
CA SER A 90 -8.91 -10.83 -0.04
C SER A 90 -8.83 -9.31 0.12
N MET A 91 -7.74 -8.78 0.67
CA MET A 91 -7.55 -7.33 0.78
C MET A 91 -7.49 -6.68 -0.59
N LEU A 92 -6.75 -7.28 -1.54
CA LEU A 92 -6.65 -6.75 -2.90
C LEU A 92 -7.97 -6.80 -3.67
N LEU A 93 -8.82 -7.80 -3.41
CA LEU A 93 -10.17 -7.83 -3.98
C LEU A 93 -11.02 -6.68 -3.44
N GLU A 94 -10.94 -6.39 -2.15
CA GLU A 94 -11.60 -5.22 -1.54
C GLU A 94 -11.02 -3.91 -2.09
N ALA A 95 -9.70 -3.80 -2.25
CA ALA A 95 -9.06 -2.64 -2.85
C ALA A 95 -9.56 -2.34 -4.26
N LYS A 96 -9.66 -3.38 -5.11
CA LYS A 96 -10.22 -3.24 -6.46
C LYS A 96 -11.67 -2.79 -6.44
N LYS A 97 -12.50 -3.32 -5.52
CA LYS A 97 -13.90 -2.87 -5.37
C LYS A 97 -13.98 -1.40 -4.92
N ASN A 98 -13.18 -1.02 -3.93
CA ASN A 98 -13.17 0.34 -3.38
C ASN A 98 -12.65 1.37 -4.41
N ALA A 99 -11.68 0.98 -5.24
CA ALA A 99 -11.15 1.82 -6.32
C ALA A 99 -12.16 2.09 -7.45
N LYS A 100 -13.23 1.29 -7.59
CA LYS A 100 -14.29 1.47 -8.59
C LYS A 100 -13.71 1.64 -10.01
N HIS A 101 -13.93 2.79 -10.63
CA HIS A 101 -13.45 3.11 -11.98
C HIS A 101 -11.92 3.24 -12.06
N LEU A 102 -11.24 3.50 -10.95
CA LEU A 102 -9.77 3.59 -10.87
C LEU A 102 -9.10 2.23 -10.77
N SER A 103 -9.86 1.14 -10.59
CA SER A 103 -9.31 -0.20 -10.35
C SER A 103 -8.40 -0.71 -11.47
N ASN A 104 -8.60 -0.25 -12.71
CA ASN A 104 -7.75 -0.59 -13.85
C ASN A 104 -6.50 0.29 -13.97
N ASP A 105 -6.45 1.42 -13.27
CA ASP A 105 -5.32 2.35 -13.29
C ASP A 105 -4.36 2.17 -12.11
N ILE A 106 -4.72 1.32 -11.14
CA ILE A 106 -3.87 0.97 -10.00
C ILE A 106 -3.41 -0.46 -10.16
N HIS A 107 -2.09 -0.67 -10.12
CA HIS A 107 -1.53 -2.02 -10.20
C HIS A 107 -1.55 -2.69 -8.83
N PHE A 108 -2.57 -3.52 -8.57
CA PHE A 108 -2.68 -4.31 -7.35
C PHE A 108 -2.02 -5.69 -7.48
N LEU A 109 -1.03 -5.99 -6.62
CA LEU A 109 -0.28 -7.26 -6.63
C LEU A 109 -0.26 -7.94 -5.27
N GLN A 110 -0.43 -9.26 -5.26
CA GLN A 110 -0.19 -10.04 -4.04
C GLN A 110 1.31 -10.22 -3.84
N MET A 111 1.85 -9.72 -2.74
CA MET A 111 3.28 -9.78 -2.47
C MET A 111 3.58 -9.70 -0.98
N ASN A 112 4.63 -10.39 -0.55
CA ASN A 112 5.18 -10.24 0.79
C ASN A 112 6.00 -8.94 0.89
N ALA A 113 5.66 -8.07 1.83
CA ALA A 113 6.38 -6.83 2.09
C ALA A 113 7.86 -7.07 2.49
N GLU A 114 8.19 -8.26 3.02
CA GLU A 114 9.55 -8.66 3.37
C GLU A 114 10.34 -9.24 2.21
N GLU A 115 9.70 -9.54 1.08
CA GLU A 115 10.31 -10.23 -0.07
C GLU A 115 9.83 -9.63 -1.39
N LEU A 116 10.05 -8.32 -1.56
CA LEU A 116 9.67 -7.63 -2.78
C LEU A 116 10.41 -8.21 -3.99
N THR A 117 9.66 -8.55 -5.05
CA THR A 117 10.20 -9.11 -6.31
C THR A 117 10.45 -8.06 -7.39
N PHE A 118 10.19 -6.78 -7.10
CA PHE A 118 10.50 -5.69 -8.01
C PHE A 118 12.02 -5.49 -8.20
N PRO A 119 12.46 -5.00 -9.37
CA PRO A 119 13.85 -4.58 -9.57
C PRO A 119 14.27 -3.48 -8.60
N SER A 120 15.57 -3.37 -8.35
CA SER A 120 16.11 -2.28 -7.54
C SER A 120 15.83 -0.91 -8.20
N LYS A 121 15.62 0.14 -7.40
CA LYS A 121 15.40 1.52 -7.88
C LYS A 121 14.23 1.66 -8.87
N SER A 122 13.11 1.01 -8.59
CA SER A 122 11.91 1.01 -9.44
C SER A 122 10.91 2.12 -9.09
N PHE A 123 10.87 2.56 -7.83
CA PHE A 123 9.86 3.49 -7.33
C PHE A 123 10.47 4.80 -6.84
N ASP A 124 9.80 5.91 -7.14
CA ASP A 124 10.18 7.23 -6.63
C ASP A 124 9.74 7.39 -5.18
N VAL A 125 8.56 6.86 -4.83
CA VAL A 125 7.98 6.92 -3.49
C VAL A 125 7.57 5.53 -3.01
N ILE A 126 7.83 5.25 -1.73
CA ILE A 126 7.20 4.14 -1.01
C ILE A 126 6.38 4.73 0.13
N VAL A 127 5.14 4.29 0.27
CA VAL A 127 4.27 4.62 1.40
C VAL A 127 3.83 3.33 2.09
N SER A 128 3.66 3.38 3.41
CA SER A 128 3.09 2.26 4.18
C SER A 128 2.31 2.79 5.38
N ARG A 129 1.09 2.27 5.59
CA ARG A 129 0.25 2.62 6.75
C ARG A 129 -0.18 1.36 7.50
N ASN A 130 -0.04 1.38 8.82
CA ASN A 130 -0.51 0.32 9.73
C ASN A 130 0.06 -1.09 9.44
N LEU A 131 1.24 -1.20 8.83
CA LEU A 131 1.85 -2.50 8.48
C LEU A 131 3.01 -2.90 9.40
N THR A 132 3.99 -2.00 9.61
CA THR A 132 5.31 -2.36 10.17
C THR A 132 5.26 -3.10 11.51
N TRP A 133 4.32 -2.74 12.37
CA TRP A 133 4.13 -3.37 13.69
C TRP A 133 3.66 -4.83 13.63
N ASN A 134 3.15 -5.27 12.47
CA ASN A 134 2.68 -6.63 12.21
C ASN A 134 3.68 -7.46 11.37
N LEU A 135 4.87 -6.93 11.07
CA LEU A 135 5.90 -7.66 10.33
C LEU A 135 6.77 -8.49 11.30
N PRO A 136 6.97 -9.79 11.05
CA PRO A 136 7.87 -10.61 11.86
C PRO A 136 9.34 -10.19 11.71
N HIS A 137 9.74 -9.69 10.53
CA HIS A 137 11.10 -9.22 10.27
C HIS A 137 11.11 -7.81 9.64
N PRO A 138 10.78 -6.76 10.41
CA PRO A 138 10.68 -5.40 9.86
C PRO A 138 11.99 -4.90 9.25
N GLN A 139 13.15 -5.27 9.82
CA GLN A 139 14.46 -4.92 9.22
C GLN A 139 14.65 -5.53 7.82
N LYS A 140 14.18 -6.76 7.59
CA LYS A 140 14.22 -7.41 6.29
C LYS A 140 13.32 -6.66 5.30
N ALA A 141 12.10 -6.31 5.71
CA ALA A 141 11.21 -5.46 4.91
C ALA A 141 11.88 -4.14 4.51
N TYR A 142 12.38 -3.35 5.47
CA TYR A 142 13.03 -2.08 5.15
C TYR A 142 14.25 -2.24 4.23
N THR A 143 14.99 -3.34 4.33
CA THR A 143 16.08 -3.65 3.38
C THR A 143 15.54 -3.81 1.95
N HIS A 144 14.45 -4.54 1.76
CA HIS A 144 13.80 -4.66 0.45
C HIS A 144 13.18 -3.35 -0.03
N TRP A 145 12.58 -2.56 0.87
CA TRP A 145 11.95 -1.29 0.53
C TRP A 145 12.99 -0.29 0.04
N VAL A 146 14.08 -0.11 0.79
CA VAL A 146 15.20 0.75 0.39
C VAL A 146 15.83 0.27 -0.92
N ARG A 147 15.94 -1.05 -1.14
CA ARG A 147 16.46 -1.61 -2.39
C ARG A 147 15.62 -1.20 -3.61
N VAL A 148 14.29 -1.25 -3.52
CA VAL A 148 13.39 -0.92 -4.65
C VAL A 148 13.13 0.58 -4.78
N LEU A 149 13.45 1.37 -3.76
CA LEU A 149 13.41 2.82 -3.81
C LEU A 149 14.55 3.36 -4.70
N LYS A 150 14.24 4.34 -5.55
CA LYS A 150 15.23 5.05 -6.36
C LYS A 150 16.19 5.85 -5.48
N ASP A 151 17.38 6.14 -6.00
CA ASP A 151 18.28 7.09 -5.33
C ASP A 151 17.60 8.46 -5.22
N GLY A 152 17.64 9.06 -4.03
CA GLY A 152 16.89 10.29 -3.75
C GLY A 152 15.37 10.10 -3.69
N GLY A 153 14.88 8.85 -3.67
CA GLY A 153 13.46 8.54 -3.47
C GLY A 153 12.99 8.86 -2.04
N LEU A 154 11.67 8.83 -1.85
CA LEU A 154 11.03 9.18 -0.59
C LEU A 154 10.32 7.96 0.01
N LEU A 155 10.63 7.63 1.27
CA LEU A 155 9.93 6.62 2.06
C LEU A 155 9.09 7.31 3.15
N LEU A 156 7.78 7.03 3.18
CA LEU A 156 6.79 7.66 4.08
C LEU A 156 6.06 6.64 4.95
#